data_AF-A0A8T6UB35-F1
#
_entry.id   AF-A0A8T6UB35-F1
#
_cell.length_a   1.000
_cell.length_b   1.000
_cell.length_c   1.000
_cell.angle_alpha   90.00
_cell.angle_beta   90.00
_cell.angle_gamma   90.00
#
_symmetry.space_group_name_H-M   'P 1'
#
loop_
_entity.id
_entity.type
_entity.pdbx_description
1 polymer ?
#
loop_
_entity_poly.entity_id
_entity_poly.type
_entity_poly.pdbx_seq_one_letter_code
_entity_poly.pdbx_strand_id
1 'polypeptide(L)' 'MTRGHVTSLAKATSKSESLRTTVPSGVVRDLDLQLGDQLRWVVEARGDGSLVARVEKE' A
#
# COMPACT_ATOMS: atom_id res chain seq x y z
N MET A 1 -14.91 13.12 -4.57
CA MET A 1 -15.28 11.68 -4.45
C MET A 1 -14.00 10.88 -4.49
N THR A 2 -13.52 10.38 -3.36
CA THR A 2 -12.34 9.53 -3.31
C THR A 2 -12.70 8.20 -3.98
N ARG A 3 -12.19 7.95 -5.18
CA ARG A 3 -12.39 6.66 -5.86
C ARG A 3 -11.64 5.61 -5.05
N GLY A 4 -12.36 4.65 -4.47
CA GLY A 4 -11.74 3.47 -3.88
C GLY A 4 -11.04 2.69 -5.00
N HIS A 5 -9.75 2.43 -4.82
CA HIS A 5 -8.99 1.58 -5.74
C HIS A 5 -8.84 0.20 -5.11
N VAL A 6 -8.99 -0.85 -5.92
CA VAL A 6 -8.76 -2.24 -5.52
C VAL A 6 -7.69 -2.83 -6.43
N THR A 7 -6.67 -3.44 -5.83
CA THR A 7 -5.59 -4.13 -6.52
C THR A 7 -5.34 -5.47 -5.85
N SER A 8 -4.83 -6.44 -6.60
CA SER A 8 -4.48 -7.77 -6.08
C SER A 8 -3.01 -7.81 -5.66
N LEU A 9 -2.69 -8.69 -4.70
CA LEU A 9 -1.32 -8.99 -4.29
C LEU A 9 -0.71 -10.08 -5.18
N ALA A 10 0.59 -9.98 -5.41
CA ALA A 10 1.40 -11.01 -6.03
C ALA A 10 2.69 -11.20 -5.22
N LYS A 11 3.37 -12.35 -5.35
CA LYS A 11 4.67 -12.55 -4.72
C LYS A 11 5.68 -11.51 -5.23
N ALA A 12 6.48 -10.94 -4.32
CA ALA A 12 7.53 -10.00 -4.67
C ALA A 12 8.65 -10.70 -5.47
N THR A 13 9.00 -11.92 -5.04
CA THR A 13 9.91 -12.83 -5.76
C THR A 13 9.44 -14.27 -5.54
N SER A 14 9.97 -15.22 -6.32
CA SER A 14 9.62 -16.65 -6.17
C SER A 14 10.04 -17.27 -4.84
N LYS A 15 10.98 -16.64 -4.11
CA LYS A 15 11.62 -17.19 -2.90
C LYS A 15 11.25 -16.45 -1.61
N SER A 16 10.52 -15.32 -1.71
CA SER A 16 10.15 -14.52 -0.54
C SER A 16 8.65 -14.62 -0.27
N GLU A 17 8.31 -14.55 1.02
CA GLU A 17 6.94 -14.38 1.49
C GLU A 17 6.45 -12.93 1.37
N SER A 18 7.35 -11.99 1.08
CA SER A 18 6.97 -10.61 0.78
C SER A 18 6.07 -10.55 -0.45
N LEU A 19 5.04 -9.71 -0.36
CA LEU A 19 4.10 -9.46 -1.43
C LEU A 19 4.32 -8.07 -2.03
N ARG A 20 3.91 -7.90 -3.28
CA ARG A 20 3.84 -6.61 -3.96
C ARG A 20 2.43 -6.42 -4.51
N THR A 21 2.01 -5.18 -4.63
CA THR A 21 0.81 -4.80 -5.37
C THR A 21 1.11 -3.61 -6.26
N THR A 22 0.28 -3.44 -7.28
CA THR A 22 0.29 -2.21 -8.08
C THR A 22 -0.22 -1.06 -7.22
N VAL A 23 0.51 0.04 -7.16
CA VAL A 23 -0.01 1.29 -6.60
C VAL A 23 -0.81 2.00 -7.70
N PRO A 24 -2.13 2.22 -7.53
CA PRO A 24 -2.96 2.87 -8.54
C PRO A 24 -2.43 4.26 -8.90
N SER A 25 -2.56 4.67 -10.16
CA SER A 25 -2.04 5.96 -10.64
C SER A 25 -2.63 7.17 -9.91
N GLY A 26 -3.87 7.07 -9.41
CA GLY A 26 -4.47 8.10 -8.55
C GLY A 26 -3.68 8.27 -7.25
N VAL A 27 -3.39 7.16 -6.55
CA VAL A 27 -2.59 7.15 -5.32
C VAL A 27 -1.17 7.66 -5.56
N VAL A 28 -0.54 7.24 -6.67
CA VAL A 28 0.80 7.75 -7.06
C VAL A 28 0.79 9.27 -7.19
N ARG A 29 -0.24 9.85 -7.81
CA ARG A 29 -0.35 11.31 -7.99
C ARG A 29 -0.67 12.02 -6.69
N ASP A 30 -1.63 11.51 -5.92
CA ASP A 30 -2.11 12.14 -4.68
C ASP A 30 -1.02 12.15 -3.59
N LEU A 31 -0.14 11.14 -3.57
CA LEU A 31 0.99 11.05 -2.63
C LEU A 31 2.34 11.51 -3.23
N ASP A 32 2.34 11.99 -4.48
CA ASP A 32 3.54 12.37 -5.23
C ASP A 32 4.67 11.32 -5.13
N LEU A 33 4.33 10.06 -5.39
CA LEU A 33 5.28 8.96 -5.30
C LEU A 33 6.21 8.94 -6.51
N GLN A 34 7.49 8.71 -6.24
CA GLN A 34 8.56 8.62 -7.22
C GLN A 34 9.34 7.31 -7.04
N LEU A 35 10.06 6.91 -8.09
CA LEU A 35 10.94 5.76 -8.01
C LEU A 35 12.04 6.01 -6.98
N GLY A 36 12.17 5.09 -6.02
CA GLY A 36 13.17 5.17 -4.95
C GLY A 36 12.63 5.74 -3.64
N ASP A 37 11.42 6.30 -3.62
CA ASP A 37 10.76 6.72 -2.38
C ASP A 37 10.62 5.54 -1.41
N GLN A 38 10.83 5.84 -0.14
CA GLN A 38 10.60 4.89 0.94
C GLN A 38 9.18 5.05 1.48
N LEU A 39 8.54 3.92 1.75
CA LEU A 39 7.19 3.87 2.30
C LEU A 39 7.23 3.16 3.66
N ARG A 40 6.76 3.86 4.68
CA ARG A 40 6.54 3.33 6.01
C ARG A 40 5.15 2.70 6.09
N TRP A 41 5.10 1.47 6.59
CA TRP A 41 3.85 0.74 6.83
C TRP A 41 3.59 0.65 8.32
N VAL A 42 2.39 1.05 8.75
CA VAL A 42 1.91 0.93 10.12
C VAL A 42 0.62 0.12 10.11
N VAL A 43 0.54 -0.95 10.89
CA VAL A 43 -0.67 -1.77 11.01
C VAL A 43 -1.34 -1.45 12.33
N GLU A 44 -2.61 -1.04 12.26
CA GLU A 44 -3.40 -0.67 13.42
C GLU A 44 -4.68 -1.52 13.46
N ALA A 45 -5.05 -1.94 14.67
CA ALA A 45 -6.35 -2.57 14.90
C ALA A 45 -7.40 -1.50 15.20
N ARG A 46 -8.55 -1.60 14.55
CA ARG A 46 -9.71 -0.77 14.83
C ARG A 46 -10.61 -1.44 15.86
N GLY A 47 -11.47 -0.63 16.51
CA GLY A 47 -12.37 -1.11 17.55
C GLY A 47 -13.40 -2.15 17.08
N ASP A 48 -13.63 -2.27 15.77
CA ASP A 48 -14.50 -3.27 15.15
C ASP A 48 -13.79 -4.59 14.82
N GLY A 49 -12.52 -4.73 15.21
CA GLY A 49 -11.69 -5.91 14.94
C GLY A 49 -11.07 -5.94 13.53
N SER A 50 -11.31 -4.93 12.71
CA SER A 50 -10.62 -4.80 11.42
C SER A 50 -9.18 -4.33 11.61
N LEU A 51 -8.28 -4.83 10.76
CA LEU A 51 -6.91 -4.32 10.66
C LEU A 51 -6.83 -3.34 9.50
N VAL A 52 -6.17 -2.21 9.73
CA VAL A 52 -5.89 -1.22 8.69
C VAL A 52 -4.38 -1.01 8.62
N ALA A 53 -3.82 -1.15 7.42
CA ALA A 53 -2.46 -0.76 7.13
C ALA A 53 -2.46 0.69 6.59
N ARG A 54 -1.77 1.59 7.29
CA ARG A 54 -1.48 2.94 6.83
C ARG A 54 -0.11 2.95 6.15
N VAL A 55 -0.05 3.60 4.99
CA VAL A 55 1.18 3.77 4.22
C VAL A 55 1.53 5.24 4.20
N GLU A 56 2.76 5.58 4.55
CA GLU A 56 3.27 6.95 4.63
C GLU A 56 4.55 7.05 3.80
N LYS A 57 4.66 8.08 2.95
CA LYS A 57 5.92 8.42 2.28
C LYS A 57 6.85 9.05 3.32
N GLU A 58 8.09 8.55 3.40
CA GLU A 58 9.16 9.16 4.22
C GLU A 58 9.84 10.34 3.52
#